data_AF-A0A7Z0STQ5-F1
#
_entry.id   AF-A0A7Z0STQ5-F1
#
_cell.length_a   1.000
_cell.length_b   1.000
_cell.length_c   1.000
_cell.angle_alpha   90.00
_cell.angle_beta   90.00
_cell.angle_gamma   90.00
#
_symmetry.space_group_name_H-M   'P 1'
#
loop_
_entity.id
_entity.type
_entity.pdbx_description
1 polymer ?
#
loop_
_entity_poly.entity_id
_entity_poly.type
_entity_poly.pdbx_seq_one_letter_code
_entity_poly.pdbx_strand_id
1 'polypeptide(L)'
;MDIEQKKRLRPMAREKASEYQAALRKASDEGANVHQVSIDLMDVVQEFATGISDADREAFLELFYEELQALTNATLAEAAEIETKAIADAAGNANAATIIIVVVAVLLMIVFAAR
;
A
#
# COMPACT_ATOMS: atom_id res chain seq x y z
N MET A 1 -25.97 6.45 12.09
CA MET A 1 -26.28 5.70 10.85
C MET A 1 -26.98 4.38 11.19
N ASP A 2 -28.10 4.09 10.54
CA ASP A 2 -28.80 2.80 10.68
C ASP A 2 -28.22 1.71 9.76
N ILE A 3 -28.61 0.45 9.99
CA ILE A 3 -28.07 -0.72 9.26
C ILE A 3 -28.46 -0.70 7.77
N GLU A 4 -29.67 -0.26 7.43
CA GLU A 4 -30.17 -0.26 6.04
C GLU A 4 -29.53 0.89 5.25
N GLN A 5 -29.38 2.06 5.87
CA GLN A 5 -28.61 3.18 5.33
C GLN A 5 -27.17 2.75 5.06
N LYS A 6 -26.54 2.06 6.01
CA LYS A 6 -25.17 1.55 5.86
C LYS A 6 -25.05 0.54 4.72
N LYS A 7 -25.97 -0.41 4.60
CA LYS A 7 -25.98 -1.41 3.51
C LYS A 7 -26.12 -0.75 2.14
N ARG A 8 -26.92 0.31 2.02
CA ARG A 8 -27.13 1.05 0.77
C ARG A 8 -25.92 1.90 0.39
N LEU A 9 -25.34 2.64 1.35
CA LEU A 9 -24.30 3.64 1.07
C LEU A 9 -22.88 3.06 1.03
N ARG A 10 -22.59 2.01 1.81
CA ARG A 10 -21.23 1.47 1.90
C ARG A 10 -20.67 0.95 0.56
N PRO A 11 -21.43 0.27 -0.31
CA PRO A 11 -20.92 -0.11 -1.63
C PRO A 11 -20.49 1.10 -2.47
N MET A 12 -21.29 2.18 -2.46
CA MET A 12 -20.95 3.42 -3.17
C MET A 12 -19.70 4.08 -2.58
N ALA A 13 -19.60 4.14 -1.25
CA ALA A 13 -18.45 4.69 -0.56
C ALA A 13 -17.16 3.91 -0.88
N ARG A 14 -17.25 2.58 -0.89
CA ARG A 14 -16.13 1.69 -1.23
C ARG A 14 -15.67 1.85 -2.67
N GLU A 15 -16.61 1.91 -3.60
CA GLU A 15 -16.29 2.13 -5.02
C GLU A 15 -15.56 3.46 -5.19
N LYS A 16 -16.10 4.54 -4.60
CA LYS A 16 -15.48 5.86 -4.68
C LYS A 16 -14.09 5.91 -4.01
N ALA A 17 -13.92 5.25 -2.86
CA ALA A 17 -12.61 5.13 -2.20
C ALA A 17 -11.60 4.34 -3.05
N SER A 18 -12.05 3.31 -3.76
CA SER A 18 -11.19 2.51 -4.65
C SER A 18 -10.77 3.31 -5.89
N GLU A 19 -11.68 4.06 -6.50
CA GLU A 19 -11.37 5.00 -7.59
C GLU A 19 -10.36 6.05 -7.15
N TYR A 20 -10.57 6.64 -5.97
CA TYR A 20 -9.67 7.63 -5.37
C TYR A 20 -8.26 7.05 -5.19
N GLN A 21 -8.14 5.86 -4.60
CA GLN A 21 -6.85 5.19 -4.43
C GLN A 21 -6.17 4.86 -5.77
N ALA A 22 -6.94 4.39 -6.77
CA ALA A 22 -6.42 4.09 -8.09
C ALA A 22 -5.87 5.34 -8.79
N ALA A 23 -6.56 6.49 -8.66
CA ALA A 23 -6.10 7.76 -9.20
C ALA A 23 -4.81 8.25 -8.51
N LEU A 24 -4.71 8.11 -7.19
CA LEU A 24 -3.46 8.43 -6.46
C LEU A 24 -2.30 7.55 -6.90
N ARG A 25 -2.54 6.24 -7.09
CA ARG A 25 -1.51 5.32 -7.56
C ARG A 25 -1.02 5.72 -8.95
N LYS A 26 -1.94 6.00 -9.87
CA LYS A 26 -1.59 6.49 -11.22
C LYS A 26 -0.77 7.78 -11.15
N ALA A 27 -1.18 8.75 -10.33
CA ALA A 27 -0.43 9.99 -10.15
C ALA A 27 0.98 9.74 -9.61
N SER A 28 1.14 8.82 -8.66
CA SER A 28 2.46 8.40 -8.16
C SER A 28 3.31 7.77 -9.26
N ASP A 29 2.73 6.87 -10.07
CA ASP A 29 3.44 6.18 -11.17
C ASP A 29 3.88 7.17 -12.26
N GLU A 30 3.11 8.23 -12.49
CA GLU A 30 3.42 9.33 -13.42
C GLU A 30 4.40 10.38 -12.83
N GLY A 31 4.80 10.23 -11.56
CA GLY A 31 5.69 11.18 -10.87
C GLY A 31 5.03 12.53 -10.54
N ALA A 32 3.69 12.58 -10.52
CA ALA A 32 2.94 13.78 -10.20
C ALA A 32 2.95 14.06 -8.68
N ASN A 33 2.55 15.27 -8.29
CA ASN A 33 2.40 15.63 -6.88
C ASN A 33 1.14 14.97 -6.29
N VAL A 34 1.32 13.78 -5.71
CA VAL A 34 0.24 12.98 -5.10
C VAL A 34 -0.55 13.76 -4.06
N HIS A 35 0.08 14.68 -3.32
CA HIS A 35 -0.62 15.49 -2.32
C HIS A 35 -1.61 16.47 -2.98
N GLN A 36 -1.19 17.18 -4.03
CA GLN A 36 -2.08 18.06 -4.78
C GLN A 36 -3.23 17.28 -5.42
N VAL A 37 -2.91 16.15 -6.07
CA VAL A 37 -3.91 15.27 -6.67
C VAL A 37 -4.91 14.76 -5.62
N SER A 38 -4.46 14.47 -4.39
CA SER A 38 -5.36 14.05 -3.31
C SER A 38 -6.36 15.14 -2.91
N ILE A 39 -5.94 16.40 -2.92
CA ILE A 39 -6.82 17.53 -2.63
C ILE A 39 -7.86 17.66 -3.76
N ASP A 40 -7.41 17.64 -5.02
CA ASP A 40 -8.28 17.77 -6.19
C ASP A 40 -9.30 16.62 -6.25
N LEU A 41 -8.89 15.40 -5.93
CA LEU A 41 -9.79 14.24 -5.88
C LEU A 41 -10.80 14.36 -4.73
N MET A 42 -10.43 15.00 -3.61
CA MET A 42 -11.38 15.23 -2.52
C MET A 42 -12.49 16.20 -2.93
N ASP A 43 -12.17 17.20 -3.76
CA ASP A 43 -13.18 18.09 -4.34
C ASP A 43 -14.18 17.32 -5.22
N VAL A 44 -13.69 16.36 -6.03
CA VAL A 44 -14.53 15.48 -6.85
C VAL A 44 -15.45 14.60 -5.97
N VAL A 45 -14.94 14.08 -4.85
CA VAL A 45 -15.75 13.28 -3.91
C VAL A 45 -16.82 14.14 -3.24
N GLN A 46 -16.46 15.37 -2.85
CA GLN A 46 -17.42 16.32 -2.28
C GLN A 46 -18.50 16.71 -3.29
N GLU A 47 -18.12 16.96 -4.55
CA GLU A 47 -19.07 17.23 -5.64
C GLU A 47 -20.01 16.03 -5.86
N PHE A 48 -19.48 14.81 -5.90
CA PHE A 48 -20.29 13.59 -5.98
C PHE A 48 -21.30 13.48 -4.82
N ALA A 49 -20.85 13.81 -3.60
CA ALA A 49 -21.70 13.79 -2.42
C ALA A 49 -22.85 14.81 -2.49
N THR A 50 -22.77 15.86 -3.33
CA THR A 50 -23.90 16.77 -3.57
C THR A 50 -25.06 16.11 -4.31
N GLY A 51 -24.80 15.05 -5.08
CA GLY A 51 -25.84 14.25 -5.75
C GLY A 51 -26.53 13.24 -4.84
N ILE A 52 -26.04 13.08 -3.61
CA ILE A 52 -26.63 12.23 -2.58
C ILE A 52 -27.63 13.08 -1.78
N SER A 53 -28.70 12.43 -1.28
CA SER A 53 -29.67 13.12 -0.43
C SER A 53 -29.01 13.73 0.81
N ASP A 54 -29.47 14.90 1.26
CA ASP A 54 -28.86 15.59 2.42
C ASP A 54 -28.85 14.72 3.68
N ALA A 55 -29.87 13.87 3.85
CA ALA A 55 -29.97 12.92 4.96
C ALA A 55 -28.91 11.79 4.91
N ASP A 56 -28.40 11.47 3.71
CA ASP A 56 -27.43 10.40 3.48
C ASP A 56 -26.00 10.90 3.28
N ARG A 57 -25.83 12.19 2.98
CA ARG A 57 -24.53 12.77 2.57
C ARG A 57 -23.45 12.60 3.63
N GLU A 58 -23.76 12.93 4.88
CA GLU A 58 -22.80 12.80 5.98
C GLU A 58 -22.42 11.34 6.22
N ALA A 59 -23.42 10.43 6.21
CA ALA A 59 -23.19 8.99 6.36
C ALA A 59 -22.36 8.41 5.21
N PHE A 60 -22.57 8.87 3.98
CA PHE A 60 -21.74 8.48 2.83
C PHE A 60 -20.29 8.92 3.02
N LEU A 61 -20.06 10.18 3.40
CA LEU A 61 -18.69 10.70 3.58
C LEU A 61 -17.97 9.99 4.72
N GLU A 62 -18.65 9.75 5.84
CA GLU A 62 -18.12 8.95 6.96
C GLU A 62 -17.67 7.56 6.47
N LEU A 63 -18.55 6.86 5.74
CA LEU A 63 -18.22 5.55 5.16
C LEU A 63 -17.09 5.61 4.14
N PHE A 64 -17.01 6.67 3.34
CA PHE A 64 -15.94 6.85 2.37
C PHE A 64 -14.59 6.98 3.08
N TYR A 65 -14.51 7.77 4.16
CA TYR A 65 -13.30 7.89 4.96
C TYR A 65 -12.94 6.58 5.66
N GLU A 66 -13.91 5.81 6.18
CA GLU A 66 -13.66 4.47 6.74
C GLU A 66 -13.02 3.54 5.70
N GLU A 67 -13.58 3.49 4.48
CA GLU A 67 -13.07 2.62 3.42
C GLU A 67 -11.70 3.10 2.91
N LEU A 68 -11.47 4.41 2.80
CA LEU A 68 -10.16 4.97 2.44
C LEU A 68 -9.09 4.66 3.48
N GLN A 69 -9.43 4.74 4.77
CA GLN A 69 -8.54 4.36 5.86
C GLN A 69 -8.23 2.86 5.82
N ALA A 70 -9.22 2.01 5.56
CA ALA A 70 -9.01 0.57 5.42
C ALA A 70 -8.06 0.23 4.26
N LEU A 71 -8.24 0.89 3.10
CA LEU A 71 -7.34 0.74 1.95
C LEU A 71 -5.92 1.21 2.26
N THR A 72 -5.78 2.35 2.95
CA THR A 72 -4.47 2.88 3.38
C THR A 72 -3.75 1.90 4.31
N ASN A 73 -4.46 1.36 5.30
CA ASN A 73 -3.90 0.39 6.24
C ASN A 73 -3.48 -0.91 5.54
N ALA A 74 -4.26 -1.37 4.55
CA ALA A 74 -3.89 -2.54 3.75
C ALA A 74 -2.60 -2.28 2.95
N THR A 75 -2.49 -1.13 2.29
CA THR A 75 -1.26 -0.76 1.57
C THR A 75 -0.04 -0.63 2.49
N LEU A 76 -0.20 -0.08 3.70
CA LEU A 76 0.88 -0.01 4.68
C LEU A 76 1.32 -1.40 5.16
N ALA A 77 0.38 -2.32 5.37
CA ALA A 77 0.69 -3.69 5.75
C ALA A 77 1.46 -4.42 4.63
N GLU A 78 1.03 -4.27 3.38
CA GLU A 78 1.74 -4.82 2.21
C GLU A 78 3.15 -4.25 2.09
N ALA A 79 3.32 -2.94 2.29
CA ALA A 79 4.63 -2.30 2.25
C ALA A 79 5.57 -2.84 3.34
N ALA A 80 5.08 -3.02 4.56
CA ALA A 80 5.85 -3.59 5.67
C ALA A 80 6.24 -5.05 5.40
N GLU A 81 5.38 -5.83 4.76
CA GLU A 81 5.69 -7.21 4.35
C GLU A 81 6.81 -7.24 3.29
N ILE A 82 6.71 -6.38 2.27
CA ILE A 82 7.74 -6.25 1.23
C ILE A 82 9.08 -5.83 1.83
N GLU A 83 9.09 -4.86 2.74
CA GLU A 83 10.31 -4.42 3.43
C GLU A 83 10.94 -5.57 4.24
N THR A 84 10.14 -6.28 5.03
CA THR A 84 10.60 -7.42 5.84
C THR A 84 11.21 -8.52 4.95
N LYS A 85 10.57 -8.81 3.82
CA LYS A 85 11.07 -9.79 2.85
C LYS A 85 12.38 -9.34 2.20
N ALA A 86 12.48 -8.08 1.80
CA ALA A 86 13.70 -7.52 1.22
C ALA A 86 14.89 -7.59 2.18
N ILE A 87 14.66 -7.33 3.48
CA ILE A 87 15.68 -7.47 4.53
C ILE A 87 16.12 -8.93 4.69
N ALA A 88 15.16 -9.86 4.73
CA ALA A 88 15.45 -11.29 4.85
C ALA A 88 16.24 -11.82 3.65
N ASP A 89 15.86 -11.43 2.43
CA ASP A 89 16.56 -11.81 1.20
C ASP A 89 18.00 -11.27 1.18
N ALA A 90 18.20 -10.01 1.61
CA ALA A 90 19.54 -9.42 1.72
C ALA A 90 20.41 -10.17 2.75
N ALA A 91 19.86 -10.52 3.92
CA ALA A 91 20.56 -11.28 4.96
C ALA A 91 20.91 -12.71 4.49
N GLY A 92 19.98 -13.39 3.83
CA GLY A 92 20.20 -14.72 3.24
C GLY A 92 21.31 -14.71 2.21
N ASN A 93 21.33 -13.72 1.32
CA ASN A 93 22.35 -13.58 0.29
C ASN A 93 23.74 -13.27 0.88
N ALA A 94 23.81 -12.42 1.92
CA ALA A 94 25.05 -12.13 2.63
C ALA A 94 25.63 -13.39 3.33
N ASN A 95 24.77 -14.22 3.92
CA ASN A 95 25.17 -15.48 4.54
C ASN A 95 25.72 -16.47 3.51
N ALA A 96 25.05 -16.61 2.36
CA ALA A 96 25.52 -17.48 1.27
C ALA A 96 26.90 -17.04 0.73
N ALA A 97 27.08 -15.73 0.50
CA ALA A 97 28.36 -15.18 0.05
C ALA A 97 29.49 -15.44 1.06
N THR A 98 29.21 -15.27 2.35
CA THR A 98 30.18 -15.53 3.43
C THR A 98 30.60 -17.01 3.47
N ILE A 99 29.64 -17.93 3.36
CA ILE A 99 29.93 -19.38 3.33
C ILE A 99 30.81 -19.73 2.14
N ILE A 100 30.51 -19.21 0.94
CA ILE A 100 31.32 -19.46 -0.26
C ILE A 100 32.75 -18.97 -0.06
N ILE A 101 32.94 -17.76 0.48
CA ILE A 101 34.28 -17.21 0.76
C ILE A 101 35.05 -18.12 1.72
N VAL A 102 34.41 -18.57 2.81
CA VAL A 102 35.05 -19.47 3.79
C VAL A 102 35.44 -20.80 3.16
N VAL A 103 34.55 -21.41 2.36
CA VAL A 103 34.84 -22.68 1.68
C VAL A 103 36.01 -22.53 0.71
N VAL A 104 36.03 -21.48 -0.10
CA VAL A 104 37.14 -21.20 -1.03
C VAL A 104 38.45 -20.97 -0.27
N ALA A 105 38.44 -20.19 0.81
CA ALA A 105 39.63 -19.94 1.62
C ALA A 105 40.19 -21.21 2.26
N VAL A 106 39.32 -22.10 2.77
CA VAL A 106 39.72 -23.39 3.35
C VAL A 106 40.33 -24.30 2.28
N LEU A 107 39.71 -24.39 1.09
CA LEU A 107 40.25 -25.18 -0.01
C LEU A 107 41.63 -24.68 -0.46
N LEU A 108 41.83 -23.36 -0.54
CA LEU A 108 43.14 -22.77 -0.84
C LEU A 108 44.18 -23.11 0.22
N MET A 109 43.83 -23.05 1.51
CA MET A 109 44.74 -23.45 2.59
C MET A 109 45.16 -24.92 2.49
N ILE A 110 44.23 -25.82 2.16
CA ILE A 110 44.54 -27.25 1.98
C ILE A 110 45.49 -27.45 0.80
N VAL A 111 45.25 -26.78 -0.34
CA VAL A 111 46.13 -26.86 -1.53
C VAL A 111 47.53 -26.33 -1.22
N PHE A 112 47.65 -25.23 -0.46
CA PHE A 112 48.94 -24.70 -0.05
C PHE A 112 49.66 -25.58 0.97
N ALA A 113 48.94 -26.23 1.89
CA ALA A 113 49.53 -27.12 2.88
C ALA A 113 49.94 -28.50 2.31
N ALA A 114 49.35 -28.91 1.18
CA ALA A 114 49.67 -30.15 0.47
C ALA A 114 50.80 -30.01 -0.56
N ARG A 115 51.38 -28.80 -0.70
CA ARG A 115 52.54 -28.50 -1.54
C ARG A 115 53.83 -28.45 -0.72
#